data_AF-A0A1Q7BYI7-F1
#
_entry.id   AF-A0A1Q7BYI7-F1
#
_cell.length_a   1.000
_cell.length_b   1.000
_cell.length_c   1.000
_cell.angle_alpha   90.00
_cell.angle_beta   90.00
_cell.angle_gamma   90.00
#
_symmetry.space_group_name_H-M   'P 1'
#
loop_
_entity.id
_entity.type
_entity.pdbx_description
1 polymer ?
#
loop_
_entity_poly.entity_id
_entity_poly.type
_entity_poly.pdbx_seq_one_letter_code
_entity_poly.pdbx_strand_id
1 'polypeptide(L)'
;MRPGTTYLVVGLAALAGACASQSDTVPPIYVSPSTYENLTCRQLGEEVKRVTRAEAASTQAGKPADAADVGLFKGTMEALEQVSIEKGCNIEFQHG
;
A
#
# COMPACT_ATOMS: atom_id res chain seq x y z
N MET A 1 23.04 -55.77 10.34
CA MET A 1 24.26 -54.99 10.04
C MET A 1 23.85 -53.52 9.91
N ARG A 2 24.39 -52.63 10.77
CA ARG A 2 24.27 -51.15 10.77
C ARG A 2 25.01 -50.55 9.54
N PRO A 3 24.85 -49.26 9.12
CA PRO A 3 24.22 -48.09 9.80
C PRO A 3 23.29 -47.27 8.85
N GLY A 4 22.44 -46.31 9.23
CA GLY A 4 22.45 -45.41 10.40
C GLY A 4 22.63 -43.91 10.05
N THR A 5 22.64 -43.49 8.76
CA THR A 5 23.13 -42.14 8.40
C THR A 5 22.45 -41.45 7.20
N THR A 6 21.18 -41.74 6.87
CA THR A 6 20.46 -41.06 5.77
C THR A 6 19.09 -40.54 6.18
N TYR A 7 18.99 -40.11 7.44
CA TYR A 7 17.85 -39.35 7.99
C TYR A 7 18.39 -38.08 8.65
N LEU A 8 18.97 -37.13 7.90
CA LEU A 8 19.35 -35.82 8.46
C LEU A 8 19.70 -34.71 7.44
N VAL A 9 18.90 -34.54 6.39
CA VAL A 9 18.84 -33.22 5.73
C VAL A 9 17.40 -32.85 5.38
N VAL A 10 16.53 -32.91 6.40
CA VAL A 10 15.24 -32.22 6.38
C VAL A 10 15.51 -30.73 6.60
N GLY A 11 15.10 -29.92 5.62
CA GLY A 11 14.64 -28.54 5.81
C GLY A 11 15.59 -27.56 6.48
N LEU A 12 16.50 -26.97 5.71
CA LEU A 12 17.15 -25.70 6.09
C LEU A 12 16.50 -24.53 5.35
N ALA A 13 15.45 -24.00 6.00
CA ALA A 13 15.02 -22.61 6.06
C ALA A 13 14.83 -21.82 4.75
N ALA A 14 13.66 -22.02 4.13
CA ALA A 14 13.07 -21.13 3.13
C ALA A 14 12.21 -20.01 3.75
N LEU A 15 12.72 -19.20 4.69
CA LEU A 15 11.90 -18.19 5.39
C LEU A 15 12.62 -16.85 5.58
N ALA A 16 12.86 -16.11 4.50
CA ALA A 16 13.21 -14.68 4.57
C ALA A 16 12.52 -13.85 3.47
N GLY A 17 11.24 -14.16 3.20
CA GLY A 17 10.43 -13.49 2.18
C GLY A 17 9.00 -13.25 2.63
N ALA A 18 8.82 -12.63 3.81
CA ALA A 18 7.51 -12.17 4.27
C ALA A 18 7.64 -10.71 4.73
N CYS A 19 7.67 -9.79 3.77
CA CYS A 19 7.51 -8.37 4.04
C CYS A 19 6.77 -7.76 2.84
N ALA A 20 5.44 -7.92 2.77
CA ALA A 20 4.68 -7.30 1.66
C ALA A 20 3.17 -7.10 1.86
N SER A 21 2.54 -7.40 3.01
CA SER A 21 1.06 -7.46 3.05
C SER A 21 0.44 -6.93 4.35
N GLN A 22 0.82 -5.72 4.76
CA GLN A 22 0.18 -5.05 5.91
C GLN A 22 -0.89 -4.04 5.48
N SER A 23 -1.00 -3.73 4.17
CA SER A 23 -1.94 -2.71 3.69
C SER A 23 -3.37 -3.25 3.64
N ASP A 24 -3.61 -4.41 3.02
CA ASP A 24 -4.95 -4.99 2.77
C ASP A 24 -5.90 -5.01 3.97
N THR A 25 -5.41 -5.30 5.17
CA THR A 25 -6.28 -5.55 6.35
C THR A 25 -6.73 -4.27 7.07
N VAL A 26 -6.16 -3.10 6.73
CA VAL A 26 -6.52 -1.83 7.36
C VAL A 26 -7.63 -1.14 6.54
N PRO A 27 -8.79 -0.80 7.14
CA PRO A 27 -9.84 -0.08 6.44
C PRO A 27 -9.45 1.40 6.18
N PRO A 28 -9.97 2.01 5.10
CA PRO A 28 -9.80 3.43 4.83
C PRO A 28 -10.43 4.28 5.94
N ILE A 29 -9.77 5.39 6.27
CA ILE A 29 -10.34 6.43 7.12
C ILE A 29 -10.97 7.49 6.21
N TYR A 30 -12.09 8.09 6.62
CA TYR A 30 -12.73 9.13 5.83
C TYR A 30 -11.84 10.37 5.65
N VAL A 31 -11.61 10.76 4.40
CA VAL A 31 -10.97 12.01 4.01
C VAL A 31 -11.88 12.75 3.04
N SER A 32 -12.09 14.05 3.26
CA SER A 32 -13.01 14.85 2.46
C SER A 32 -12.50 15.07 1.02
N PRO A 33 -13.28 14.69 -0.02
CA PRO A 33 -12.91 14.88 -1.44
C PRO A 33 -12.80 16.34 -1.85
N SER A 34 -13.55 17.24 -1.21
CA SER A 34 -13.59 18.68 -1.51
C SER A 34 -12.24 19.38 -1.43
N THR A 35 -11.27 18.81 -0.72
CA THR A 35 -9.87 19.28 -0.69
C THR A 35 -9.21 19.19 -2.08
N TYR A 36 -9.59 18.18 -2.89
CA TYR A 36 -9.01 17.88 -4.19
C TYR A 36 -9.85 18.38 -5.37
N GLU A 37 -11.11 18.77 -5.13
CA GLU A 37 -12.04 19.26 -6.16
C GLU A 37 -11.52 20.48 -6.93
N ASN A 38 -10.64 21.28 -6.35
CA ASN A 38 -10.06 22.46 -7.02
C ASN A 38 -8.82 22.12 -7.88
N LEU A 39 -8.35 20.87 -7.87
CA LEU A 39 -7.21 20.45 -8.67
C LEU A 39 -7.61 20.22 -10.14
N THR A 40 -6.68 20.53 -11.04
CA THR A 40 -6.75 20.08 -12.44
C THR A 40 -6.40 18.60 -12.56
N CYS A 41 -6.84 17.91 -13.61
CA CYS A 41 -6.50 16.49 -13.81
C CYS A 41 -4.99 16.20 -13.77
N ARG A 42 -4.17 17.13 -14.27
CA ARG A 42 -2.71 17.03 -14.16
C ARG A 42 -2.25 17.08 -12.71
N GLN A 43 -2.73 18.06 -11.94
CA GLN A 43 -2.38 18.20 -10.52
C GLN A 43 -2.90 17.03 -9.69
N LEU A 44 -4.09 16.51 -10.01
CA LEU A 44 -4.67 15.35 -9.35
C LEU A 44 -3.80 14.11 -9.57
N GLY A 45 -3.29 13.89 -10.79
CA GLY A 45 -2.36 12.80 -11.06
C GLY A 45 -0.99 12.97 -10.39
N GLU A 46 -0.51 14.21 -10.24
CA GLU A 46 0.69 14.52 -9.45
C GLU A 46 0.45 14.24 -7.95
N GLU A 47 -0.77 14.49 -7.48
CA GLU A 47 -1.17 14.27 -6.10
C GLU A 47 -1.25 12.80 -5.74
N VAL A 48 -1.86 11.98 -6.60
CA VAL A 48 -1.86 10.52 -6.48
C VAL A 48 -0.42 10.01 -6.35
N LYS A 49 0.48 10.42 -7.24
CA LYS A 49 1.90 10.04 -7.17
C LYS A 49 2.58 10.48 -5.89
N ARG A 50 2.23 11.67 -5.36
CA ARG A 50 2.79 12.17 -4.11
C ARG A 50 2.32 11.32 -2.92
N VAL A 51 1.03 10.98 -2.86
CA VAL A 51 0.44 10.12 -1.83
C VAL A 51 1.07 8.72 -1.86
N THR A 52 1.17 8.10 -3.04
CA THR A 52 1.79 6.78 -3.20
C THR A 52 3.25 6.77 -2.73
N ARG A 53 4.01 7.84 -3.01
CA ARG A 53 5.40 7.95 -2.53
C ARG A 53 5.48 8.15 -1.03
N ALA A 54 4.54 8.90 -0.45
CA ALA A 54 4.47 9.09 1.00
C ALA A 54 4.17 7.76 1.71
N GLU A 55 3.20 6.99 1.21
CA GLU A 55 2.89 5.65 1.71
C GLU A 55 4.08 4.70 1.61
N ALA A 56 4.75 4.66 0.45
CA ALA A 56 5.94 3.85 0.26
C ALA A 56 7.06 4.29 1.21
N ALA A 57 7.26 5.59 1.43
CA ALA A 57 8.28 6.08 2.37
C ALA A 57 7.97 5.68 3.82
N SER A 58 6.68 5.68 4.21
CA SER A 58 6.23 5.27 5.55
C SER A 58 6.47 3.79 5.83
N THR A 59 6.52 2.94 4.80
CA THR A 59 6.74 1.48 4.94
C THR A 59 8.22 1.06 4.79
N GLN A 60 9.05 1.87 4.14
CA GLN A 60 10.47 1.56 3.88
C GLN A 60 11.39 1.65 5.11
N ALA A 61 10.96 2.28 6.20
CA ALA A 61 11.79 2.51 7.39
C ALA A 61 12.04 1.25 8.25
N GLY A 62 11.67 0.05 7.79
CA GLY A 62 11.75 -1.19 8.57
C GLY A 62 10.81 -1.21 9.78
N LYS A 63 9.89 -0.25 9.85
CA LYS A 63 8.82 -0.15 10.84
C LYS A 63 7.49 -0.51 10.16
N PRO A 64 6.61 -1.28 10.80
CA PRO A 64 5.25 -1.40 10.31
C PRO A 64 4.65 0.02 10.27
N ALA A 65 4.05 0.39 9.14
CA ALA A 65 3.25 1.61 9.09
C ALA A 65 2.11 1.47 10.11
N ASP A 66 1.88 2.52 10.90
CA ASP A 66 0.79 2.52 11.88
C ASP A 66 -0.54 2.34 11.14
N ALA A 67 -1.47 1.57 11.72
CA ALA A 67 -2.77 1.33 11.08
C ALA A 67 -3.54 2.63 10.81
N ALA A 68 -3.31 3.66 11.62
CA ALA A 68 -3.85 5.00 11.38
C ALA A 68 -3.28 5.64 10.10
N ASP A 69 -1.97 5.53 9.86
CA ASP A 69 -1.32 6.09 8.67
C ASP A 69 -1.76 5.34 7.41
N VAL A 70 -1.81 4.01 7.47
CA VAL A 70 -2.29 3.18 6.36
C VAL A 70 -3.75 3.50 6.02
N GLY A 71 -4.61 3.59 7.04
CA GLY A 71 -6.02 3.94 6.85
C GLY A 71 -6.19 5.35 6.28
N LEU A 72 -5.35 6.30 6.70
CA LEU A 72 -5.33 7.64 6.13
C LEU A 72 -4.93 7.60 4.65
N PHE A 73 -3.85 6.91 4.26
CA PHE A 73 -3.42 6.83 2.86
C PHE A 73 -4.49 6.19 1.97
N LYS A 74 -5.12 5.11 2.44
CA LYS A 74 -6.26 4.48 1.73
C LYS A 74 -7.43 5.45 1.55
N GLY A 75 -7.82 6.14 2.62
CA GLY A 75 -8.85 7.18 2.57
C GLY A 75 -8.54 8.32 1.59
N THR A 76 -7.28 8.78 1.59
CA THR A 76 -6.84 9.82 0.64
C THR A 76 -6.89 9.32 -0.81
N MET A 77 -6.56 8.05 -1.05
CA MET A 77 -6.65 7.45 -2.39
C MET A 77 -8.10 7.36 -2.86
N GLU A 78 -9.03 6.94 -2.01
CA GLU A 78 -10.47 6.92 -2.31
C GLU A 78 -11.02 8.32 -2.63
N ALA A 79 -10.62 9.32 -1.84
CA ALA A 79 -11.02 10.71 -2.08
C ALA A 79 -10.47 11.22 -3.44
N LEU A 80 -9.22 10.91 -3.77
CA LEU A 80 -8.61 11.28 -5.06
C LEU A 80 -9.27 10.55 -6.23
N GLU A 81 -9.62 9.28 -6.06
CA GLU A 81 -10.34 8.49 -7.06
C GLU A 81 -11.73 9.04 -7.30
N GLN A 82 -12.47 9.37 -6.24
CA GLN A 82 -13.78 9.98 -6.34
C GLN A 82 -13.74 11.28 -7.14
N VAL A 83 -12.81 12.19 -6.83
CA VAL A 83 -12.62 13.43 -7.59
C VAL A 83 -12.18 13.15 -9.04
N SER A 84 -11.35 12.11 -9.27
CA SER A 84 -10.92 11.73 -10.62
C SER A 84 -12.07 11.22 -11.48
N ILE A 85 -13.00 10.45 -10.88
CA ILE A 85 -14.21 9.95 -11.54
C ILE A 85 -15.13 11.12 -11.88
N GLU A 86 -15.40 12.01 -10.91
CA GLU A 86 -16.26 13.19 -11.10
C GLU A 86 -15.74 14.12 -12.21
N LYS A 87 -14.42 14.27 -12.32
CA LYS A 87 -13.78 15.11 -13.33
C LYS A 87 -13.47 14.39 -14.65
N GLY A 88 -13.59 13.06 -14.71
CA GLY A 88 -13.22 12.26 -15.88
C GLY A 88 -11.72 12.33 -16.22
N CYS A 89 -10.84 12.34 -15.22
CA CYS A 89 -9.41 12.61 -15.42
C CYS A 89 -8.60 11.44 -16.02
N ASN A 90 -9.19 10.25 -16.18
CA ASN A 90 -8.54 9.02 -16.68
C ASN A 90 -7.21 8.72 -15.99
N ILE A 91 -7.18 8.86 -14.67
CA ILE A 91 -6.03 8.51 -13.82
C ILE A 91 -6.19 7.05 -13.37
N GLU A 92 -5.10 6.29 -13.43
CA GLU A 92 -5.07 4.90 -13.00
C GLU A 92 -4.70 4.82 -11.51
N PHE A 93 -5.54 4.15 -10.71
CA PHE A 93 -5.37 3.94 -9.29
C PHE A 93 -5.03 2.47 -9.01
N GLN A 94 -3.95 2.23 -8.26
CA GLN A 94 -3.56 0.89 -7.86
C GLN A 94 -4.45 0.45 -6.69
N HIS A 95 -5.31 -0.55 -6.94
CA HIS A 95 -6.10 -1.22 -5.92
C HIS A 95 -5.29 -2.42 -5.43
N GLY A 96 -4.61 -2.23 -4.29
CA GLY A 96 -3.78 -3.24 -3.61
C GLY A 96 -4.41 -3.66 -2.31
#